data_AF-W9XXC0-F1
#
_entry.id   AF-W9XXC0-F1
#
_cell.length_a   1.000
_cell.length_b   1.000
_cell.length_c   1.000
_cell.angle_alpha   90.00
_cell.angle_beta   90.00
_cell.angle_gamma   90.00
#
_symmetry.space_group_name_H-M   'P 1'
#
loop_
_entity.id
_entity.type
_entity.pdbx_description
1 polymer ?
#
loop_
_entity_poly.entity_id
_entity_poly.type
_entity_poly.pdbx_seq_one_letter_code
_entity_poly.pdbx_strand_id
1 'polypeptide(L)'
;GWNSLLGNIRKNGCLPDDLREIAICRPAIINRAWFEWNHHAPILTASPGFTKEKFDGVKQVEPKDQGALTNKQWAVLRYSDAMTRHVTVPNLLFQDLQQVGFTDQRLSKLH
;
A
#
# COMPACT_ATOMS: atom_id res chain seq x y z
N GLY A 1 -4.90 -11.38 -8.16
CA GLY A 1 -4.14 -10.67 -7.12
C GLY A 1 -4.33 -9.16 -7.05
N TRP A 2 -3.72 -8.38 -7.96
CA TRP A 2 -3.80 -6.89 -7.98
C TRP A 2 -5.23 -6.35 -8.16
N ASN A 3 -5.96 -6.88 -9.13
CA ASN A 3 -7.33 -6.46 -9.41
C ASN A 3 -8.33 -6.82 -8.30
N SER A 4 -8.04 -7.88 -7.53
CA SER A 4 -8.85 -8.24 -6.36
C SER A 4 -8.53 -7.35 -5.16
N LEU A 5 -7.24 -7.05 -4.90
CA LEU A 5 -6.87 -6.07 -3.88
C LEU A 5 -7.44 -4.69 -4.22
N LEU A 6 -7.16 -4.14 -5.40
CA LEU A 6 -7.72 -2.84 -5.82
C LEU A 6 -9.23 -2.86 -5.88
N GLY A 7 -9.83 -3.98 -6.31
CA GLY A 7 -11.27 -4.16 -6.32
C GLY A 7 -11.87 -4.05 -4.92
N ASN A 8 -11.25 -4.69 -3.92
CA ASN A 8 -11.68 -4.62 -2.52
C ASN A 8 -11.40 -3.26 -1.89
N ILE A 9 -10.26 -2.64 -2.21
CA ILE A 9 -9.90 -1.28 -1.78
C ILE A 9 -10.93 -0.26 -2.32
N ARG A 10 -11.30 -0.36 -3.60
CA ARG A 10 -12.21 0.57 -4.27
C ARG A 10 -13.68 0.34 -3.93
N LYS A 11 -14.13 -0.90 -3.75
CA LYS A 11 -15.56 -1.22 -3.59
C LYS A 11 -16.05 -1.17 -2.14
N ASN A 12 -15.22 -1.46 -1.15
CA ASN A 12 -15.70 -1.71 0.21
C ASN A 12 -15.31 -0.67 1.26
N GLY A 13 -14.58 0.41 0.91
CA GLY A 13 -14.19 1.46 1.87
C GLY A 13 -13.48 0.94 3.13
N CYS A 14 -12.94 -0.28 3.08
CA CYS A 14 -12.58 -1.05 4.27
C CYS A 14 -11.17 -0.73 4.80
N LEU A 15 -10.43 0.08 4.05
CA LEU A 15 -9.14 0.64 4.47
C LEU A 15 -9.31 2.11 4.84
N PRO A 16 -8.74 2.54 5.99
CA PRO A 16 -8.42 3.93 6.26
C PRO A 16 -7.69 4.59 5.07
N ASP A 17 -7.89 5.90 4.91
CA ASP A 17 -7.40 6.64 3.74
C ASP A 17 -5.88 6.55 3.60
N ASP A 18 -5.11 6.60 4.70
CA ASP A 18 -3.65 6.47 4.65
C ASP A 18 -3.20 5.15 4.01
N LEU A 19 -3.85 4.03 4.36
CA LEU A 19 -3.54 2.72 3.78
C LEU A 19 -3.96 2.62 2.32
N ARG A 20 -5.14 3.16 1.97
CA ARG A 20 -5.61 3.21 0.59
C ARG A 20 -4.65 4.00 -0.28
N GLU A 21 -4.28 5.20 0.16
CA GLU A 21 -3.45 6.11 -0.61
C GLU A 21 -2.00 5.61 -0.69
N ILE A 22 -1.45 4.92 0.32
CA ILE A 22 -0.18 4.19 0.17
C ILE A 22 -0.29 3.16 -0.98
N ALA A 23 -1.35 2.35 -1.01
CA ALA A 23 -1.51 1.33 -2.05
C ALA A 23 -1.61 1.91 -3.47
N ILE A 24 -2.05 3.16 -3.62
CA ILE A 24 -2.15 3.86 -4.90
C ILE A 24 -0.84 4.60 -5.24
N CYS A 25 -0.26 5.32 -4.27
CA CYS A 25 0.96 6.11 -4.45
C CYS A 25 2.18 5.24 -4.77
N ARG A 26 2.28 4.03 -4.22
CA ARG A 26 3.46 3.16 -4.42
C ARG A 26 3.64 2.72 -5.89
N PRO A 27 2.63 2.17 -6.58
CA PRO A 27 2.71 1.95 -8.02
C PRO A 27 2.97 3.22 -8.82
N ALA A 28 2.39 4.35 -8.41
CA ALA A 28 2.59 5.62 -9.09
C ALA A 28 4.06 6.07 -9.07
N ILE A 29 4.75 5.90 -7.93
CA ILE A 29 6.21 6.14 -7.84
C ILE A 29 6.97 5.16 -8.72
N ILE A 30 6.70 3.85 -8.58
CA ILE A 30 7.48 2.79 -9.25
C ILE A 30 7.34 2.90 -10.77
N ASN A 31 6.12 3.07 -11.28
CA ASN A 31 5.81 3.13 -12.70
C ASN A 31 5.93 4.56 -13.27
N ARG A 32 6.32 5.55 -12.46
CA ARG A 32 6.40 6.97 -12.84
C ARG A 32 5.06 7.51 -13.38
N ALA A 33 3.94 7.04 -12.82
CA ALA A 33 2.60 7.50 -13.17
C ALA A 33 2.32 8.83 -12.44
N TRP A 34 2.97 9.90 -12.89
CA TRP A 34 2.95 11.19 -12.18
C TRP A 34 1.58 11.86 -12.11
N PHE A 35 0.69 11.59 -13.05
CA PHE A 35 -0.70 12.06 -12.97
C PHE A 35 -1.40 11.50 -11.73
N GLU A 36 -1.33 10.18 -11.52
CA GLU A 36 -1.88 9.51 -10.34
C GLU A 36 -1.18 9.99 -9.07
N TRP A 37 0.14 10.11 -9.08
CA TRP A 37 0.91 10.63 -7.95
C TRP A 37 0.46 12.03 -7.53
N ASN A 38 0.35 12.95 -8.49
CA ASN A 38 -0.04 14.34 -8.22
C ASN A 38 -1.47 14.45 -7.66
N HIS A 39 -2.35 13.50 -8.02
CA HIS A 39 -3.70 13.44 -7.48
C HIS A 39 -3.74 12.85 -6.06
N HIS A 40 -3.01 11.75 -5.83
CA HIS A 40 -3.14 10.93 -4.63
C HIS A 40 -2.18 11.30 -3.49
N ALA A 41 -0.99 11.81 -3.79
CA ALA A 41 -0.03 12.23 -2.75
C ALA A 41 -0.58 13.30 -1.80
N PRO A 42 -1.33 14.33 -2.27
CA PRO A 42 -1.99 15.28 -1.38
C PRO A 42 -2.99 14.62 -0.42
N ILE A 43 -3.77 13.63 -0.90
CA ILE A 43 -4.76 12.89 -0.10
C ILE A 43 -4.04 12.08 0.99
N LEU A 44 -2.93 11.42 0.65
CA LEU A 44 -2.11 10.72 1.63
C LEU A 44 -1.60 11.66 2.73
N THR A 45 -1.05 12.81 2.35
CA THR A 45 -0.54 13.80 3.32
C THR A 45 -1.64 14.45 4.17
N ALA A 46 -2.88 14.48 3.67
CA ALA A 46 -4.04 14.99 4.41
C ALA A 46 -4.64 13.95 5.37
N SER A 47 -4.19 12.69 5.33
CA SER A 47 -4.72 11.63 6.18
C SER A 47 -4.41 11.88 7.66
N PRO A 48 -5.37 11.67 8.59
CA PRO A 48 -5.15 11.95 10.02
C PRO A 48 -3.94 11.21 10.60
N GLY A 49 -3.04 11.95 11.26
CA GLY A 49 -1.82 11.38 11.88
C GLY A 49 -0.76 10.91 10.89
N PHE A 50 -0.86 11.29 9.61
CA PHE A 50 0.16 11.04 8.61
C PHE A 50 1.20 12.17 8.62
N THR A 51 2.41 11.87 9.08
CA THR A 51 3.46 12.89 9.25
C THR A 51 4.33 13.00 8.01
N LYS A 52 5.13 14.07 7.95
CA LYS A 52 6.10 14.27 6.87
C LYS A 52 7.14 13.14 6.82
N GLU A 53 7.56 12.62 7.96
CA GLU A 53 8.53 11.52 8.07
C GLU A 53 7.98 10.23 7.46
N LYS A 54 6.69 9.93 7.71
CA LYS A 54 6.00 8.81 7.05
C LYS A 54 5.93 9.01 5.54
N PHE A 55 5.60 10.22 5.09
CA PHE A 55 5.53 10.53 3.66
C PHE A 55 6.90 10.44 2.97
N ASP A 56 7.96 10.90 3.64
CA ASP A 56 9.33 10.75 3.15
C ASP A 56 9.72 9.28 3.03
N GLY A 57 9.32 8.42 3.98
CA GLY A 57 9.43 6.96 3.87
C GLY A 57 8.67 6.39 2.66
N VAL A 58 7.43 6.83 2.43
CA VAL A 58 6.63 6.43 1.26
C VAL A 58 7.19 6.93 -0.07
N LYS A 59 8.09 7.92 -0.10
CA LYS A 59 8.76 8.34 -1.35
C LYS A 59 10.01 7.54 -1.66
N GLN A 60 10.57 6.81 -0.69
CA GLN A 60 11.80 6.07 -0.90
C GLN A 60 11.59 4.99 -1.97
N VAL A 61 12.51 4.95 -2.93
CA VAL A 61 12.61 3.87 -3.90
C VAL A 61 13.35 2.74 -3.18
N GLU A 62 12.69 1.59 -2.99
CA GLU A 62 13.22 0.44 -2.25
C GLU A 62 13.57 0.74 -0.79
N PRO A 63 12.57 1.12 0.05
CA PRO A 63 12.82 1.32 1.47
C PRO A 63 13.31 0.01 2.10
N LYS A 64 14.39 0.09 2.89
CA LYS A 64 15.04 -1.08 3.51
C LYS A 64 14.47 -1.43 4.87
N ASP A 65 13.85 -0.47 5.54
CA ASP A 65 13.26 -0.62 6.86
C ASP A 65 11.94 0.16 6.97
N GLN A 66 11.20 -0.14 8.04
CA GLN A 66 9.87 0.40 8.29
C GLN A 66 9.86 1.91 8.62
N GLY A 67 10.95 2.44 9.17
CA GLY A 67 11.02 3.82 9.66
C GLY A 67 9.85 4.20 10.56
N ALA A 68 9.23 5.35 10.27
CA ALA A 68 8.10 5.91 11.03
C ALA A 68 6.72 5.32 10.66
N LEU A 69 6.66 4.42 9.68
CA LEU A 69 5.39 3.81 9.26
C LEU A 69 4.88 2.85 10.33
N THR A 70 3.56 2.77 10.48
CA THR A 70 2.95 1.73 11.31
C THR A 70 3.11 0.36 10.64
N ASN A 71 2.94 -0.72 11.40
CA ASN A 71 3.04 -2.08 10.86
C ASN A 71 2.08 -2.29 9.67
N LYS A 72 0.87 -1.71 9.72
CA LYS A 72 -0.11 -1.78 8.63
C LYS A 72 0.33 -0.99 7.41
N GLN A 73 0.81 0.24 7.60
CA GLN A 73 1.29 1.09 6.51
C GLN A 73 2.48 0.44 5.79
N TRP A 74 3.42 -0.12 6.57
CA TRP A 74 4.58 -0.82 6.05
C TRP A 74 4.22 -2.09 5.28
N ALA A 75 3.31 -2.90 5.82
CA ALA A 75 2.85 -4.12 5.13
C ALA A 75 2.16 -3.79 3.80
N VAL A 76 1.30 -2.76 3.77
CA VAL A 76 0.65 -2.30 2.53
C VAL A 76 1.67 -1.77 1.52
N LEU A 77 2.68 -1.01 1.98
CA LEU A 77 3.76 -0.53 1.13
C LEU A 77 4.50 -1.70 0.46
N ARG A 78 5.04 -2.63 1.26
CA ARG A 78 5.81 -3.77 0.74
C ARG A 78 5.00 -4.64 -0.21
N TYR A 79 3.75 -4.89 0.16
CA TYR A 79 2.85 -5.67 -0.67
C TYR A 79 2.63 -4.99 -2.03
N SER A 80 2.33 -3.68 -2.01
CA SER A 80 2.11 -2.85 -3.20
C SER A 80 3.34 -2.78 -4.11
N ASP A 81 4.53 -2.65 -3.53
CA ASP A 81 5.80 -2.68 -4.26
C ASP A 81 6.01 -4.02 -4.95
N ALA A 82 5.85 -5.12 -4.21
CA ALA A 82 6.09 -6.47 -4.72
C ALA A 82 5.14 -6.81 -5.87
N MET A 83 3.86 -6.50 -5.74
CA MET A 83 2.87 -6.75 -6.78
C MET A 83 2.97 -5.80 -7.98
N THR A 84 3.62 -4.64 -7.82
CA THR A 84 3.91 -3.74 -8.95
C THR A 84 5.11 -4.24 -9.75
N ARG A 85 6.15 -4.74 -9.06
CA ARG A 85 7.43 -5.14 -9.66
C ARG A 85 7.44 -6.59 -10.15
N HIS A 86 6.63 -7.45 -9.56
CA HIS A 86 6.63 -8.89 -9.82
C HIS A 86 5.25 -9.36 -10.25
N VAL A 87 5.23 -10.23 -11.28
CA VAL A 87 4.01 -10.88 -11.76
C VAL A 87 3.43 -11.84 -10.71
N THR A 88 4.27 -12.34 -9.78
CA THR A 88 3.87 -13.17 -8.63
C THR A 88 4.40 -12.56 -7.34
N VAL A 89 3.53 -12.43 -6.33
CA VAL A 89 3.91 -11.93 -5.00
C VAL A 89 4.38 -13.11 -4.12
N PRO A 90 5.54 -13.04 -3.46
CA PRO A 90 5.95 -14.08 -2.52
C PRO A 90 4.94 -14.29 -1.38
N ASN A 91 4.62 -15.55 -1.07
CA ASN A 91 3.63 -15.91 -0.03
C ASN A 91 3.92 -15.29 1.34
N LEU A 92 5.19 -15.07 1.66
CA LEU A 92 5.62 -14.42 2.91
C LEU A 92 4.96 -13.04 3.09
N LEU A 93 4.82 -12.27 2.00
CA LEU A 93 4.25 -10.92 2.08
C LEU A 93 2.74 -10.95 2.30
N PHE A 94 2.08 -12.02 1.82
CA PHE A 94 0.68 -12.25 2.13
C PHE A 94 0.48 -12.63 3.61
N GLN A 95 1.36 -13.46 4.15
CA GLN A 95 1.35 -13.83 5.57
C GLN A 95 1.58 -12.60 6.49
N ASP A 96 2.48 -11.69 6.10
CA ASP A 96 2.71 -10.44 6.83
C ASP A 96 1.42 -9.59 6.92
N LEU A 97 0.62 -9.52 5.86
CA LEU A 97 -0.68 -8.82 5.90
C LEU A 97 -1.62 -9.48 6.91
N GLN A 98 -1.70 -10.80 6.92
CA GLN A 98 -2.55 -11.52 7.87
C GLN A 98 -2.10 -11.27 9.32
N GLN A 99 -0.79 -11.26 9.59
CA GLN A 99 -0.24 -11.00 10.92
C GLN A 99 -0.59 -9.61 11.47
N VAL A 100 -0.71 -8.59 10.60
CA VAL A 100 -1.11 -7.23 11.02
C VAL A 100 -2.64 -7.05 11.09
N GLY A 101 -3.41 -8.14 10.99
CA GLY A 101 -4.85 -8.18 11.21
C GLY A 101 -5.71 -8.01 9.95
N PHE A 102 -5.16 -8.24 8.75
CA PHE A 102 -5.98 -8.35 7.54
C PHE A 102 -6.47 -9.80 7.38
N THR A 103 -7.74 -10.08 7.67
CA THR A 103 -8.33 -11.44 7.58
C THR A 103 -9.10 -11.68 6.26
N ASP A 104 -9.33 -12.95 5.93
CA ASP A 104 -9.76 -13.46 4.60
C ASP A 104 -11.07 -12.87 4.04
N GLN A 105 -11.98 -12.36 4.88
CA GLN A 105 -13.16 -11.63 4.38
C GLN A 105 -12.79 -10.31 3.67
N ARG A 106 -11.55 -9.81 3.82
CA ARG A 106 -11.03 -8.63 3.10
C ARG A 106 -9.98 -8.98 2.02
N LEU A 107 -9.45 -10.20 2.02
CA LEU A 107 -8.33 -10.63 1.16
C LEU A 107 -8.63 -11.80 0.21
N SER A 108 -9.83 -12.40 0.26
CA SER A 108 -10.19 -13.55 -0.59
C SER A 108 -10.40 -13.17 -2.06
N LYS A 109 -9.31 -13.24 -2.84
CA LYS A 109 -9.18 -13.85 -4.18
C LYS A 109 -7.84 -13.45 -4.80
N LEU A 110 -6.78 -13.99 -4.22
CA LEU A 110 -5.40 -13.80 -4.68
C LEU A 110 -4.84 -14.95 -5.51
N HIS A 111 -5.63 -16.01 -5.73
CA HIS A 111 -5.37 -17.03 -6.74
C HIS A 111 -6.05 -16.66 -8.06
#